data_AF-D5UT65-F1
#
_entry.id   AF-D5UT65-F1
#
_cell.length_a   1.000
_cell.length_b   1.000
_cell.length_c   1.000
_cell.angle_alpha   90.00
_cell.angle_beta   90.00
_cell.angle_gamma   90.00
#
_symmetry.space_group_name_H-M   'P 1'
#
loop_
_entity.id
_entity.type
_entity.pdbx_description
1 polymer ?
#
loop_
_entity_poly.entity_id
_entity_poly.type
_entity_poly.pdbx_seq_one_letter_code
_entity_poly.pdbx_strand_id
1 'polypeptide(L)'
;MVAKRGRSADDEVFAASLRQLFVSAGSPTVAQVARQVGVSSGTISHWRTGRHFPSEFATIEPLLVLLTDRAHQRIRNSSGSDDAVGVLTVRQWQGLFDAAAGGEVKAPVLDQIAASAEHWAEESDSGTVEAARAVLLGCLETSVDGAVESRTSTRRPGAGGVIAELTDVGVLVEPVVRSGDDEVRSDLIAVVDSGLIEAWPRLSRWVADAYPALIVRTGLEHDAQRWSAADRPRAWLYDHTRLELTAEALTSLAAAESADDGAFRFGDATRSQIPASAIEFWDASQTAALSELRVHQIVMAVIVALSVMVLGLGIALGMVAG
;
A
#
# COMPACT_ATOMS: atom_id res chain seq x y z
N MET A 1 7.22 -14.34 -33.74
CA MET A 1 7.68 -13.00 -34.20
C MET A 1 7.73 -12.13 -32.95
N VAL A 2 8.90 -12.08 -32.29
CA VAL A 2 9.04 -11.47 -30.96
C VAL A 2 9.02 -9.95 -31.11
N ALA A 3 8.03 -9.31 -30.49
CA ALA A 3 7.91 -7.86 -30.48
C ALA A 3 9.18 -7.25 -29.88
N LYS A 4 9.79 -6.31 -30.61
CA LYS A 4 10.98 -5.58 -30.18
C LYS A 4 10.57 -4.69 -29.00
N ARG A 5 10.91 -5.10 -27.76
CA ARG A 5 10.66 -4.31 -26.54
C ARG A 5 11.26 -2.92 -26.73
N GLY A 6 10.42 -1.90 -26.66
CA GLY A 6 10.87 -0.52 -26.58
C GLY A 6 11.56 -0.28 -25.24
N ARG A 7 12.54 0.62 -25.21
CA ARG A 7 13.27 1.02 -24.00
C ARG A 7 12.27 1.51 -22.93
N SER A 8 12.23 0.88 -21.77
CA SER A 8 11.43 1.35 -20.62
C SER A 8 12.17 2.46 -19.85
N ALA A 9 11.46 3.21 -19.01
CA ALA A 9 12.09 4.16 -18.11
C ALA A 9 13.05 3.45 -17.12
N ASP A 10 12.68 2.25 -16.68
CA ASP A 10 13.44 1.43 -15.75
C ASP A 10 14.74 0.90 -16.37
N ASP A 11 14.73 0.55 -17.67
CA ASP A 11 15.94 0.18 -18.43
C ASP A 11 16.98 1.31 -18.40
N GLU A 12 16.53 2.56 -18.51
CA GLU A 12 17.42 3.73 -18.52
C GLU A 12 17.94 4.04 -17.11
N VAL A 13 17.12 3.88 -16.08
CA VAL A 13 17.53 4.06 -14.67
C VAL A 13 18.62 3.04 -14.30
N PHE A 14 18.44 1.76 -14.63
CA PHE A 14 19.49 0.77 -14.39
C PHE A 14 20.76 1.08 -15.20
N ALA A 15 20.62 1.40 -16.50
CA ALA A 15 21.76 1.72 -17.35
C ALA A 15 22.53 2.94 -16.84
N ALA A 16 21.84 3.97 -16.33
CA ALA A 16 22.44 5.15 -15.70
C ALA A 16 23.20 4.79 -14.42
N SER A 17 22.58 4.01 -13.53
CA SER A 17 23.22 3.51 -12.31
C SER A 17 24.48 2.71 -12.65
N LEU A 18 24.43 1.84 -13.68
CA LEU A 18 25.58 1.03 -14.08
C LEU A 18 26.73 1.92 -14.59
N ARG A 19 26.43 2.97 -15.35
CA ARG A 19 27.43 3.97 -15.77
C ARG A 19 28.06 4.65 -14.55
N GLN A 20 27.26 5.01 -13.56
CA GLN A 20 27.75 5.62 -12.32
C GLN A 20 28.66 4.67 -11.53
N LEU A 21 28.33 3.38 -11.43
CA LEU A 21 29.17 2.40 -10.75
C LEU A 21 30.56 2.28 -11.41
N PHE A 22 30.63 2.36 -12.74
CA PHE A 22 31.92 2.41 -13.44
C PHE A 22 32.74 3.64 -13.03
N VAL A 23 32.11 4.80 -12.87
CA VAL A 23 32.78 6.03 -12.41
C VAL A 23 33.32 5.82 -10.99
N SER A 24 32.48 5.35 -10.07
CA SER A 24 32.85 5.08 -8.66
C SER A 24 33.97 4.03 -8.54
N ALA A 25 34.00 3.04 -9.44
CA ALA A 25 35.05 2.02 -9.50
C ALA A 25 36.39 2.52 -10.09
N GLY A 26 36.50 3.82 -10.40
CA GLY A 26 37.70 4.45 -10.97
C GLY A 26 37.78 4.38 -12.49
N SER A 27 36.62 4.31 -13.16
CA SER A 27 36.48 4.26 -14.63
C SER A 27 37.33 3.16 -15.31
N PRO A 28 37.25 1.89 -14.87
CA PRO A 28 37.95 0.80 -15.55
C PRO A 28 37.46 0.65 -16.99
N THR A 29 38.35 0.24 -17.89
CA THR A 29 37.98 0.03 -19.29
C THR A 29 37.02 -1.15 -19.40
N VAL A 30 36.02 -1.05 -20.28
CA VAL A 30 35.05 -2.14 -20.52
C VAL A 30 35.76 -3.43 -20.95
N ALA A 31 36.83 -3.33 -21.74
CA ALA A 31 37.64 -4.47 -22.16
C ALA A 31 38.38 -5.15 -21.00
N GLN A 32 38.81 -4.39 -19.98
CA GLN A 32 39.44 -4.95 -18.79
C GLN A 32 38.42 -5.69 -17.93
N VAL A 33 37.25 -5.09 -17.67
CA VAL A 33 36.18 -5.71 -16.88
C VAL A 33 35.67 -6.98 -17.59
N ALA A 34 35.41 -6.90 -18.90
CA ALA A 34 35.04 -8.03 -19.74
C ALA A 34 35.92 -9.28 -19.53
N ARG A 35 37.25 -9.11 -19.54
CA ARG A 35 38.20 -10.21 -19.32
C ARG A 35 38.14 -10.80 -17.91
N GLN A 36 37.81 -10.01 -16.90
CA GLN A 36 37.77 -10.45 -15.51
C GLN A 36 36.50 -11.24 -15.17
N VAL A 37 35.37 -10.91 -15.80
CA VAL A 37 34.07 -11.59 -15.59
C VAL A 37 33.68 -12.59 -16.67
N GLY A 38 34.49 -12.72 -17.74
CA GLY A 38 34.23 -13.71 -18.78
C GLY A 38 33.10 -13.35 -19.76
N VAL A 39 32.77 -12.06 -19.88
CA VAL A 39 31.69 -11.56 -20.76
C VAL A 39 32.28 -10.65 -21.84
N SER A 40 31.69 -10.60 -23.05
CA SER A 40 32.19 -9.74 -24.12
C SER A 40 32.07 -8.23 -23.80
N SER A 41 33.00 -7.42 -24.31
CA SER A 41 32.96 -5.96 -24.16
C SER A 41 31.72 -5.34 -24.83
N GLY A 42 31.26 -5.92 -25.94
CA GLY A 42 30.02 -5.53 -26.61
C GLY A 42 28.82 -5.71 -25.70
N THR A 43 28.69 -6.88 -25.05
CA THR A 43 27.59 -7.18 -24.13
C THR A 43 27.50 -6.16 -22.99
N ILE A 44 28.63 -5.85 -22.34
CA ILE A 44 28.68 -4.84 -21.27
C ILE A 44 28.29 -3.45 -21.78
N SER A 45 28.71 -3.09 -23.00
CA SER A 45 28.32 -1.82 -23.63
C SER A 45 26.82 -1.76 -23.94
N HIS A 46 26.20 -2.88 -24.29
CA HIS A 46 24.76 -2.97 -24.50
C HIS A 46 23.97 -2.80 -23.19
N TRP A 47 24.44 -3.37 -22.08
CA TRP A 47 23.87 -3.15 -20.74
C TRP A 47 23.94 -1.68 -20.32
N ARG A 48 25.12 -1.07 -20.47
CA ARG A 48 25.34 0.35 -20.13
C ARG A 48 24.54 1.34 -20.97
N THR A 49 24.03 0.93 -22.12
CA THR A 49 23.23 1.78 -23.03
C THR A 49 21.74 1.46 -22.98
N GLY A 50 21.32 0.51 -22.12
CA GLY A 50 19.94 0.05 -22.01
C GLY A 50 19.38 -0.54 -23.31
N ARG A 51 20.24 -1.12 -24.17
CA ARG A 51 19.84 -1.61 -25.49
C ARG A 51 19.40 -3.09 -25.46
N HIS A 52 20.13 -3.92 -24.74
CA HIS A 52 19.81 -5.34 -24.53
C HIS A 52 20.20 -5.73 -23.12
N PHE A 53 19.22 -5.93 -22.24
CA PHE A 53 19.45 -6.43 -20.89
C PHE A 53 19.65 -7.94 -20.85
N PRO A 54 20.41 -8.47 -19.87
CA PRO A 54 20.37 -9.90 -19.60
C PRO A 54 18.97 -10.32 -19.16
N SER A 55 18.60 -11.57 -19.43
CA SER A 55 17.35 -12.17 -18.95
C SER A 55 17.42 -12.59 -17.47
N GLU A 56 18.62 -12.79 -16.94
CA GLU A 56 18.86 -13.28 -15.58
C GLU A 56 19.89 -12.42 -14.85
N PHE A 57 19.65 -12.14 -13.56
CA PHE A 57 20.55 -11.33 -12.73
C PHE A 57 21.93 -11.97 -12.59
N ALA A 58 22.00 -13.30 -12.50
CA ALA A 58 23.25 -14.08 -12.40
C ALA A 58 24.23 -13.79 -13.56
N THR A 59 23.72 -13.36 -14.72
CA THR A 59 24.57 -13.01 -15.87
C THR A 59 25.35 -11.70 -15.66
N ILE A 60 24.78 -10.75 -14.91
CA ILE A 60 25.40 -9.44 -14.66
C ILE A 60 25.99 -9.32 -13.24
N GLU A 61 25.55 -10.16 -12.30
CA GLU A 61 25.97 -10.16 -10.90
C GLU A 61 27.51 -10.17 -10.71
N PRO A 62 28.32 -11.03 -11.38
CA PRO A 62 29.77 -11.01 -11.20
C PRO A 62 30.41 -9.66 -11.54
N LEU A 63 29.84 -8.95 -12.52
CA LEU A 63 30.30 -7.62 -12.92
C LEU A 63 29.96 -6.57 -11.85
N LEU A 64 28.76 -6.66 -11.28
CA LEU A 64 28.31 -5.76 -10.22
C LEU A 64 29.11 -5.97 -8.94
N VAL A 65 29.36 -7.22 -8.53
CA VAL A 65 30.19 -7.55 -7.36
C VAL A 65 31.61 -7.02 -7.53
N LEU A 66 32.24 -7.28 -8.69
CA LEU A 66 33.59 -6.81 -8.99
C LEU A 66 33.70 -5.28 -8.93
N LEU A 67 32.78 -4.55 -9.55
CA LEU A 67 32.82 -3.09 -9.58
C LEU A 67 32.47 -2.47 -8.21
N THR A 68 31.56 -3.08 -7.47
CA THR A 68 31.18 -2.68 -6.11
C THR A 68 32.35 -2.84 -5.15
N ASP A 69 33.03 -3.99 -5.16
CA ASP A 69 34.24 -4.21 -4.36
C ASP A 69 35.34 -3.21 -4.73
N ARG A 70 35.55 -2.97 -6.03
CA ARG A 70 36.53 -2.00 -6.51
C ARG A 70 36.20 -0.56 -6.09
N ALA A 71 34.93 -0.18 -6.08
CA ALA A 71 34.48 1.12 -5.58
C ALA A 71 34.69 1.25 -4.06
N HIS A 72 34.35 0.22 -3.28
CA HIS A 72 34.61 0.19 -1.83
C HIS A 72 36.09 0.24 -1.49
N GLN A 73 36.95 -0.45 -2.24
CA GLN A 73 38.40 -0.36 -2.09
C GLN A 73 38.90 1.07 -2.31
N ARG A 74 38.35 1.80 -3.28
CA ARG A 74 38.69 3.21 -3.51
C ARG A 74 38.26 4.09 -2.35
N ILE A 75 37.03 3.94 -1.87
CA ILE A 75 36.52 4.69 -0.71
C ILE A 75 37.41 4.46 0.52
N ARG A 76 37.79 3.21 0.79
CA ARG A 76 38.70 2.86 1.89
C ARG A 76 40.09 3.48 1.74
N ASN A 77 40.56 3.65 0.51
CA ASN A 77 41.90 4.18 0.20
C ASN A 77 41.92 5.72 0.04
N SER A 78 40.76 6.37 -0.13
CA SER A 78 40.64 7.83 -0.18
C SER A 78 40.40 8.38 1.22
N SER A 79 41.42 8.96 1.86
CA SER A 79 41.34 9.56 3.21
C SER A 79 40.56 10.89 3.28
N GLY A 80 39.56 11.11 2.42
CA GLY A 80 38.82 12.38 2.30
C GLY A 80 37.31 12.15 2.26
N SER A 81 36.60 12.83 3.15
CA SER A 81 35.20 12.64 3.56
C SER A 81 34.12 13.16 2.59
N ASP A 82 34.40 13.29 1.29
CA ASP A 82 33.52 14.06 0.38
C ASP A 82 33.00 13.30 -0.85
N ASP A 83 33.38 12.03 -1.05
CA ASP A 83 33.06 11.27 -2.28
C ASP A 83 32.22 10.00 -2.03
N ALA A 84 31.69 9.81 -0.82
CA ALA A 84 30.94 8.62 -0.41
C ALA A 84 29.45 8.68 -0.81
N VAL A 85 29.16 9.10 -2.05
CA VAL A 85 27.83 8.91 -2.64
C VAL A 85 27.63 7.40 -2.86
N GLY A 86 26.61 6.87 -2.19
CA GLY A 86 26.41 5.45 -1.89
C GLY A 86 26.57 4.51 -3.09
N VAL A 87 27.58 3.64 -3.01
CA VAL A 87 27.70 2.47 -3.88
C VAL A 87 26.52 1.55 -3.59
N LEU A 88 25.72 1.26 -4.61
CA LEU A 88 24.54 0.41 -4.49
C LEU A 88 24.90 -1.00 -4.02
N THR A 89 24.14 -1.54 -3.07
CA THR A 89 24.29 -2.91 -2.57
C THR A 89 23.80 -3.93 -3.60
N VAL A 90 24.24 -5.19 -3.50
CA VAL A 90 23.80 -6.27 -4.41
C VAL A 90 22.27 -6.42 -4.42
N ARG A 91 21.61 -6.25 -3.26
CA ARG A 91 20.14 -6.28 -3.15
C ARG A 91 19.46 -5.11 -3.87
N GLN A 92 20.04 -3.91 -3.82
CA GLN A 92 19.54 -2.74 -4.55
C GLN A 92 19.74 -2.91 -6.06
N TRP A 93 20.86 -3.50 -6.47
CA TRP A 93 21.09 -3.85 -7.87
C TRP A 93 20.10 -4.87 -8.39
N GLN A 94 19.75 -5.86 -7.58
CA GLN A 94 18.75 -6.86 -7.93
C GLN A 94 17.36 -6.22 -8.08
N GLY A 95 16.95 -5.32 -7.18
CA GLY A 95 15.69 -4.59 -7.32
C GLY A 95 15.62 -3.71 -8.58
N LEU A 96 16.71 -3.02 -8.94
CA LEU A 96 16.78 -2.27 -10.21
C LEU A 96 16.77 -3.21 -11.43
N PHE A 97 17.40 -4.37 -11.31
CA PHE A 97 17.41 -5.37 -12.38
C PHE A 97 16.02 -5.96 -12.60
N ASP A 98 15.30 -6.30 -11.53
CA ASP A 98 13.96 -6.89 -11.60
C ASP A 98 12.96 -5.89 -12.19
N ALA A 99 13.08 -4.60 -11.85
CA ALA A 99 12.30 -3.52 -12.45
C ALA A 99 12.58 -3.37 -13.97
N ALA A 100 13.85 -3.43 -14.40
CA ALA A 100 14.22 -3.32 -15.81
C ALA A 100 13.91 -4.59 -16.62
N ALA A 101 14.17 -5.77 -16.05
CA ALA A 101 13.90 -7.07 -16.66
C ALA A 101 12.40 -7.31 -16.78
N GLY A 102 11.58 -6.77 -15.87
CA GLY A 102 10.14 -6.88 -15.86
C GLY A 102 9.64 -8.33 -15.84
N GLY A 103 10.30 -9.23 -15.12
CA GLY A 103 10.04 -10.67 -15.21
C GLY A 103 10.16 -11.44 -13.89
N GLU A 104 9.08 -12.11 -13.51
CA GLU A 104 8.93 -13.53 -13.08
C GLU A 104 10.02 -14.28 -12.26
N VAL A 105 11.05 -13.65 -11.70
CA VAL A 105 12.04 -14.32 -10.79
C VAL A 105 11.65 -14.17 -9.31
N LYS A 106 10.52 -13.51 -8.99
CA LYS A 106 9.99 -13.36 -7.63
C LYS A 106 9.52 -14.67 -6.98
N ALA A 107 9.14 -15.69 -7.76
CA ALA A 107 8.48 -16.89 -7.23
C ALA A 107 9.29 -17.66 -6.17
N PRO A 108 10.60 -18.00 -6.34
CA PRO A 108 11.28 -18.91 -5.42
C PRO A 108 11.53 -18.32 -4.02
N VAL A 109 11.76 -17.01 -3.92
CA VAL A 109 11.96 -16.33 -2.62
C VAL A 109 10.62 -16.13 -1.92
N LEU A 110 9.58 -15.78 -2.68
CA LEU A 110 8.22 -15.65 -2.14
C LEU A 110 7.65 -16.99 -1.70
N ASP A 111 7.95 -18.09 -2.40
CA ASP A 111 7.57 -19.44 -2.00
C ASP A 111 8.22 -19.85 -0.67
N GLN A 112 9.48 -19.46 -0.43
CA GLN A 112 10.16 -19.71 0.86
C GLN A 112 9.55 -18.88 1.99
N ILE A 113 9.31 -17.58 1.75
CA ILE A 113 8.65 -16.70 2.73
C ILE A 113 7.24 -17.21 3.03
N ALA A 114 6.49 -17.64 2.01
CA ALA A 114 5.17 -18.22 2.15
C ALA A 114 5.19 -19.53 2.97
N ALA A 115 6.18 -20.40 2.73
CA ALA A 115 6.35 -21.63 3.50
C ALA A 115 6.69 -21.33 4.98
N SER A 116 7.59 -20.38 5.24
CA SER A 116 7.92 -19.94 6.59
C SER A 116 6.72 -19.28 7.30
N ALA A 117 5.94 -18.48 6.57
CA ALA A 117 4.73 -17.83 7.09
C ALA A 117 3.62 -18.84 7.39
N GLU A 118 3.46 -19.87 6.58
CA GLU A 118 2.50 -20.94 6.86
C GLU A 118 2.90 -21.74 8.10
N HIS A 119 4.19 -22.08 8.24
CA HIS A 119 4.68 -22.78 9.43
C HIS A 119 4.49 -21.95 10.70
N TRP A 120 4.81 -20.65 10.66
CA TRP A 120 4.52 -19.72 11.76
C TRP A 120 3.02 -19.67 12.10
N ALA A 121 2.14 -19.65 11.09
CA ALA A 121 0.70 -19.61 11.30
C ALA A 121 0.13 -20.92 11.88
N GLU A 122 0.76 -22.06 11.59
CA GLU A 122 0.39 -23.36 12.17
C GLU A 122 0.80 -23.48 13.65
N GLU A 123 1.91 -22.86 14.05
CA GLU A 123 2.40 -22.84 15.44
C GLU A 123 1.71 -21.78 16.30
N SER A 124 1.16 -20.73 15.68
CA SER A 124 0.51 -19.61 16.34
C SER A 124 -0.90 -19.93 16.82
N ASP A 125 -1.35 -19.27 17.89
CA ASP A 125 -2.73 -19.35 18.35
C ASP A 125 -3.70 -18.62 17.39
N SER A 126 -4.99 -18.94 17.47
CA SER A 126 -6.01 -18.36 16.58
C SER A 126 -6.17 -16.84 16.70
N GLY A 127 -5.94 -16.27 17.89
CA GLY A 127 -6.00 -14.83 18.12
C GLY A 127 -4.84 -14.10 17.43
N THR A 128 -3.64 -14.66 17.54
CA THR A 128 -2.42 -14.19 16.86
C THR A 128 -2.57 -14.25 15.34
N VAL A 129 -3.12 -15.34 14.82
CA VAL A 129 -3.40 -15.49 13.38
C VAL A 129 -4.44 -14.47 12.89
N GLU A 130 -5.50 -14.22 13.67
CA GLU A 130 -6.51 -13.21 13.30
C GLU A 130 -5.95 -11.78 13.36
N ALA A 131 -5.10 -11.49 14.34
CA ALA A 131 -4.37 -10.23 14.41
C ALA A 131 -3.44 -10.05 13.19
N ALA A 132 -2.73 -11.11 12.77
CA ALA A 132 -1.92 -11.09 11.56
C ALA A 132 -2.75 -10.87 10.31
N ARG A 133 -3.89 -11.54 10.18
CA ARG A 133 -4.84 -11.33 9.08
C ARG A 133 -5.25 -9.86 9.01
N ALA A 134 -5.67 -9.26 10.12
CA ALA A 134 -6.10 -7.86 10.15
C ALA A 134 -4.96 -6.86 9.86
N VAL A 135 -3.71 -7.19 10.20
CA VAL A 135 -2.53 -6.39 9.86
C VAL A 135 -2.22 -6.48 8.37
N LEU A 136 -2.16 -7.70 7.82
CA LEU A 136 -1.83 -7.95 6.41
C LEU A 136 -2.88 -7.34 5.48
N LEU A 137 -4.16 -7.54 5.76
CA LEU A 137 -5.24 -6.92 4.97
C LEU A 137 -5.21 -5.39 5.05
N GLY A 138 -4.74 -4.81 6.16
CA GLY A 138 -4.52 -3.36 6.30
C GLY A 138 -3.40 -2.82 5.42
N CYS A 139 -2.45 -3.67 5.04
CA CYS A 139 -1.29 -3.37 4.19
C CYS A 139 -1.53 -3.72 2.70
N LEU A 140 -2.75 -4.06 2.31
CA LEU A 140 -3.14 -4.30 0.91
C LEU A 140 -4.15 -3.26 0.47
N GLU A 141 -4.20 -2.89 -0.81
CA GLU A 141 -5.27 -2.09 -1.46
C GLU A 141 -5.71 -2.70 -2.78
N THR A 142 -6.84 -2.23 -3.29
CA THR A 142 -7.33 -2.61 -4.62
C THR A 142 -7.02 -1.51 -5.63
N SER A 143 -6.25 -1.85 -6.64
CA SER A 143 -5.97 -0.98 -7.79
C SER A 143 -7.23 -0.76 -8.65
N VAL A 144 -7.18 0.24 -9.52
CA VAL A 144 -8.27 0.57 -10.46
C VAL A 144 -8.59 -0.58 -11.40
N ASP A 145 -7.58 -1.38 -11.75
CA ASP A 145 -7.72 -2.56 -12.61
C ASP A 145 -8.23 -3.80 -11.83
N GLY A 146 -8.54 -3.64 -10.53
CA GLY A 146 -9.04 -4.70 -9.66
C GLY A 146 -7.94 -5.62 -9.09
N ALA A 147 -6.67 -5.38 -9.43
CA ALA A 147 -5.54 -6.07 -8.82
C ALA A 147 -5.37 -5.68 -7.34
N VAL A 148 -4.84 -6.60 -6.53
CA VAL A 148 -4.50 -6.31 -5.13
C VAL A 148 -3.03 -5.98 -5.04
N GLU A 149 -2.72 -4.80 -4.51
CA GLU A 149 -1.36 -4.26 -4.42
C GLU A 149 -0.96 -4.01 -2.96
N SER A 150 0.35 -3.96 -2.70
CA SER A 150 0.87 -3.63 -1.37
C SER A 150 0.80 -2.13 -1.15
N ARG A 151 0.30 -1.72 0.01
CA ARG A 151 0.28 -0.33 0.47
C ARG A 151 1.01 -0.18 1.78
N THR A 152 1.44 1.03 2.05
CA THR A 152 2.00 1.37 3.35
C THR A 152 0.88 1.71 4.32
N SER A 153 0.89 1.10 5.51
CA SER A 153 -0.10 1.28 6.56
C SER A 153 0.57 1.65 7.88
N THR A 154 -0.13 2.38 8.74
CA THR A 154 0.35 2.67 10.10
C THR A 154 0.17 1.45 11.01
N ARG A 155 1.14 1.18 11.89
CA ARG A 155 1.03 0.10 12.89
C ARG A 155 -0.24 0.30 13.73
N ARG A 156 -0.98 -0.80 13.91
CA ARG A 156 -2.14 -0.85 14.79
C ARG A 156 -1.67 -0.93 16.26
N PRO A 157 -2.25 -0.14 17.19
CA PRO A 157 -1.98 -0.29 18.62
C PRO A 157 -2.33 -1.72 19.08
N GLY A 158 -1.46 -2.35 19.87
CA GLY A 158 -1.66 -3.72 20.36
C GLY A 158 -1.20 -4.84 19.42
N ALA A 159 -0.92 -4.56 18.14
CA ALA A 159 -0.42 -5.56 17.18
C ALA A 159 1.12 -5.66 17.14
N GLY A 160 1.82 -5.07 18.10
CA GLY A 160 3.29 -4.94 18.09
C GLY A 160 4.03 -6.28 18.03
N GLY A 161 3.58 -7.27 18.82
CA GLY A 161 4.16 -8.62 18.84
C GLY A 161 4.03 -9.32 17.49
N VAL A 162 2.81 -9.37 16.96
CA VAL A 162 2.53 -10.00 15.65
C VAL A 162 3.28 -9.32 14.51
N ILE A 163 3.40 -7.99 14.53
CA ILE A 163 4.18 -7.26 13.51
C ILE A 163 5.66 -7.65 13.58
N ALA A 164 6.23 -7.78 14.79
CA ALA A 164 7.62 -8.18 14.94
C ALA A 164 7.86 -9.61 14.42
N GLU A 165 6.96 -10.54 14.72
CA GLU A 165 7.03 -11.93 14.24
C GLU A 165 6.91 -12.00 12.71
N LEU A 166 5.92 -11.32 12.12
CA LEU A 166 5.75 -11.28 10.66
C LEU A 166 6.92 -10.58 9.94
N THR A 167 7.61 -9.66 10.62
CA THR A 167 8.83 -9.02 10.10
C THR A 167 10.02 -9.98 10.14
N ASP A 168 10.15 -10.78 11.20
CA ASP A 168 11.20 -11.81 11.33
C ASP A 168 11.06 -12.91 10.28
N VAL A 169 9.82 -13.34 10.00
CA VAL A 169 9.49 -14.27 8.91
C VAL A 169 9.74 -13.66 7.52
N GLY A 170 9.80 -12.32 7.42
CA GLY A 170 10.00 -11.62 6.16
C GLY A 170 8.71 -11.43 5.34
N VAL A 171 7.54 -11.46 5.98
CA VAL A 171 6.24 -11.13 5.34
C VAL A 171 6.06 -9.61 5.29
N LEU A 172 6.44 -8.93 6.36
CA LEU A 172 6.33 -7.47 6.51
C LEU A 172 7.69 -6.78 6.43
N VAL A 173 7.66 -5.53 5.97
CA VAL A 173 8.78 -4.59 6.06
C VAL A 173 8.33 -3.31 6.74
N GLU A 174 9.26 -2.67 7.43
CA GLU A 174 9.09 -1.32 7.98
C GLU A 174 9.73 -0.32 6.98
N PRO A 175 8.97 0.28 6.05
CA PRO A 175 9.53 1.21 5.08
C PRO A 175 10.03 2.49 5.75
N VAL A 176 11.30 2.83 5.51
CA VAL A 176 11.87 4.10 5.95
C VAL A 176 11.47 5.21 4.99
N VAL A 177 10.46 5.99 5.36
CA VAL A 177 10.05 7.19 4.64
C VAL A 177 10.88 8.37 5.13
N ARG A 178 11.80 8.88 4.30
CA ARG A 178 12.52 10.12 4.61
C ARG A 178 11.63 11.32 4.32
N SER A 179 11.32 12.10 5.35
CA SER A 179 10.57 13.36 5.22
C SER A 179 11.44 14.51 5.73
N GLY A 180 12.20 15.13 4.85
CA GLY A 180 13.07 16.27 5.19
C GLY A 180 14.28 15.94 6.09
N ASP A 181 14.89 16.98 6.65
CA ASP A 181 16.13 16.99 7.46
C ASP A 181 15.99 16.34 8.86
N ASP A 182 14.81 15.83 9.21
CA ASP A 182 14.54 15.16 10.47
C ASP A 182 14.16 13.70 10.18
N GLU A 183 14.97 12.76 10.67
CA GLU A 183 14.76 11.32 10.49
C GLU A 183 13.57 10.86 11.34
N VAL A 184 12.35 11.13 10.88
CA VAL A 184 11.14 10.58 11.50
C VAL A 184 11.09 9.09 11.16
N ARG A 185 11.42 8.25 12.14
CA ARG A 185 11.13 6.82 12.13
C ARG A 185 9.61 6.65 12.12
N SER A 186 9.05 6.64 10.91
CA SER A 186 7.62 6.51 10.69
C SER A 186 7.18 5.09 11.04
N ASP A 187 6.14 4.95 11.88
CA ASP A 187 5.57 3.68 12.36
C ASP A 187 4.73 2.99 11.26
N LEU A 188 5.38 2.80 10.11
CA LEU A 188 4.80 2.30 8.89
C LEU A 188 5.21 0.86 8.66
N ILE A 189 4.27 0.10 8.10
CA ILE A 189 4.43 -1.29 7.73
C ILE A 189 3.87 -1.50 6.32
N ALA A 190 4.47 -2.42 5.57
CA ALA A 190 3.98 -2.84 4.26
C ALA A 190 4.27 -4.33 4.05
N VAL A 191 3.49 -4.99 3.19
CA VAL A 191 3.83 -6.35 2.75
C VAL A 191 5.03 -6.27 1.81
N VAL A 192 6.01 -7.18 1.95
CA VAL A 192 7.23 -7.21 1.12
C VAL A 192 6.91 -7.14 -0.37
N ASP A 193 5.95 -7.95 -0.80
CA ASP A 193 5.58 -8.07 -2.21
C ASP A 193 4.13 -8.50 -2.39
N SER A 194 3.43 -7.94 -3.39
CA SER A 194 2.08 -8.39 -3.75
C SER A 194 2.08 -9.81 -4.32
N GLY A 195 3.18 -10.29 -4.88
CA GLY A 195 3.31 -11.69 -5.33
C GLY A 195 3.20 -12.71 -4.19
N LEU A 196 3.38 -12.29 -2.93
CA LEU A 196 3.18 -13.16 -1.78
C LEU A 196 1.74 -13.63 -1.64
N ILE A 197 0.77 -12.86 -2.16
CA ILE A 197 -0.65 -13.23 -2.16
C ILE A 197 -0.87 -14.50 -3.00
N GLU A 198 -0.13 -14.66 -4.10
CA GLU A 198 -0.21 -15.85 -4.96
C GLU A 198 0.58 -17.02 -4.37
N ALA A 199 1.76 -16.74 -3.80
CA ALA A 199 2.64 -17.76 -3.24
C ALA A 199 2.12 -18.35 -1.92
N TRP A 200 1.33 -17.60 -1.13
CA TRP A 200 0.82 -18.02 0.17
C TRP A 200 -0.69 -18.31 0.14
N PRO A 201 -1.13 -19.59 0.07
CA PRO A 201 -2.55 -19.95 -0.11
C PRO A 201 -3.49 -19.42 0.97
N ARG A 202 -3.01 -19.30 2.20
CA ARG A 202 -3.78 -18.76 3.33
C ARG A 202 -4.06 -17.28 3.15
N LEU A 203 -3.05 -16.50 2.77
CA LEU A 203 -3.21 -15.07 2.46
C LEU A 203 -4.11 -14.89 1.23
N SER A 204 -3.93 -15.70 0.19
CA SER A 204 -4.81 -15.72 -0.98
C SER A 204 -6.29 -15.86 -0.58
N ARG A 205 -6.60 -16.84 0.30
CA ARG A 205 -7.95 -17.05 0.82
C ARG A 205 -8.45 -15.86 1.63
N TRP A 206 -7.65 -15.32 2.53
CA TRP A 206 -8.03 -14.13 3.30
C TRP A 206 -8.33 -12.93 2.42
N VAL A 207 -7.54 -12.72 1.37
CA VAL A 207 -7.76 -11.66 0.39
C VAL A 207 -9.04 -11.91 -0.40
N ALA A 208 -9.29 -13.15 -0.86
CA ALA A 208 -10.51 -13.50 -1.57
C ALA A 208 -11.77 -13.26 -0.72
N ASP A 209 -11.74 -13.67 0.55
CA ASP A 209 -12.84 -13.48 1.50
C ASP A 209 -13.07 -11.98 1.82
N ALA A 210 -11.98 -11.21 1.92
CA ALA A 210 -12.02 -9.78 2.26
C ALA A 210 -12.15 -8.85 1.04
N TYR A 211 -12.12 -9.37 -0.19
CA TYR A 211 -12.00 -8.57 -1.40
C TYR A 211 -13.09 -7.48 -1.53
N PRO A 212 -14.39 -7.77 -1.29
CA PRO A 212 -15.43 -6.73 -1.33
C PRO A 212 -15.18 -5.60 -0.32
N ALA A 213 -14.69 -5.94 0.88
CA ALA A 213 -14.39 -4.95 1.91
C ALA A 213 -13.14 -4.13 1.59
N LEU A 214 -12.13 -4.71 0.93
CA LEU A 214 -10.96 -3.98 0.45
C LEU A 214 -11.33 -2.95 -0.62
N ILE A 215 -12.26 -3.27 -1.53
CA ILE A 215 -12.79 -2.30 -2.51
C ILE A 215 -13.44 -1.13 -1.78
N VAL A 216 -14.29 -1.42 -0.80
CA VAL A 216 -15.02 -0.39 -0.05
C VAL A 216 -14.06 0.52 0.72
N ARG A 217 -13.05 -0.03 1.40
CA ARG A 217 -12.03 0.76 2.10
C ARG A 217 -11.24 1.63 1.12
N THR A 218 -10.75 1.06 0.01
CA THR A 218 -9.95 1.81 -0.96
C THR A 218 -10.79 2.91 -1.64
N GLY A 219 -12.06 2.63 -1.92
CA GLY A 219 -13.02 3.62 -2.43
C GLY A 219 -13.25 4.77 -1.45
N LEU A 220 -13.39 4.47 -0.15
CA LEU A 220 -13.51 5.51 0.89
C LEU A 220 -12.27 6.42 0.94
N GLU A 221 -11.07 5.86 0.86
CA GLU A 221 -9.82 6.64 0.87
C GLU A 221 -9.72 7.55 -0.36
N HIS A 222 -10.03 7.01 -1.55
CA HIS A 222 -10.08 7.80 -2.77
C HIS A 222 -11.14 8.90 -2.74
N ASP A 223 -12.34 8.61 -2.23
CA ASP A 223 -13.40 9.61 -2.13
C ASP A 223 -13.04 10.72 -1.14
N ALA A 224 -12.41 10.38 0.00
CA ALA A 224 -11.89 11.36 0.95
C ALA A 224 -10.81 12.26 0.33
N GLN A 225 -9.89 11.67 -0.44
CA GLN A 225 -8.85 12.42 -1.15
C GLN A 225 -9.45 13.34 -2.22
N ARG A 226 -10.41 12.85 -3.00
CA ARG A 226 -11.10 13.67 -4.02
C ARG A 226 -11.89 14.81 -3.37
N TRP A 227 -12.60 14.55 -2.29
CA TRP A 227 -13.36 15.55 -1.55
C TRP A 227 -12.47 16.65 -0.97
N SER A 228 -11.35 16.28 -0.33
CA SER A 228 -10.39 17.27 0.19
C SER A 228 -9.75 18.10 -0.92
N ALA A 229 -9.38 17.48 -2.04
CA ALA A 229 -8.83 18.19 -3.20
C ALA A 229 -9.84 19.14 -3.88
N ALA A 230 -11.14 18.87 -3.78
CA ALA A 230 -12.21 19.66 -4.37
C ALA A 230 -12.75 20.78 -3.44
N ASP A 231 -12.01 21.15 -2.40
CA ASP A 231 -12.43 22.14 -1.37
C ASP A 231 -13.68 21.70 -0.58
N ARG A 232 -13.76 20.39 -0.30
CA ARG A 232 -14.70 19.79 0.66
C ARG A 232 -16.19 20.02 0.34
N PRO A 233 -16.65 19.75 -0.89
CA PRO A 233 -18.04 19.96 -1.27
C PRO A 233 -18.98 19.05 -0.47
N ARG A 234 -20.03 19.64 0.10
CA ARG A 234 -21.02 18.91 0.91
C ARG A 234 -21.80 17.85 0.12
N ALA A 235 -21.99 18.05 -1.18
CA ALA A 235 -22.74 17.15 -2.05
C ALA A 235 -22.04 15.79 -2.30
N TRP A 236 -20.78 15.64 -1.90
CA TRP A 236 -20.00 14.41 -2.08
C TRP A 236 -19.89 13.57 -0.81
N LEU A 237 -20.43 14.07 0.30
CA LEU A 237 -20.46 13.35 1.56
C LEU A 237 -21.40 12.14 1.46
N TYR A 238 -21.08 11.08 2.19
CA TYR A 238 -21.89 9.87 2.19
C TYR A 238 -23.22 10.11 2.90
N ASP A 239 -24.29 9.48 2.37
CA ASP A 239 -25.56 9.34 3.06
C ASP A 239 -25.49 8.26 4.16
N HIS A 240 -26.55 8.13 4.95
CA HIS A 240 -26.57 7.17 6.06
C HIS A 240 -26.44 5.72 5.60
N THR A 241 -27.04 5.33 4.47
CA THR A 241 -27.00 3.96 3.96
C THR A 241 -25.59 3.59 3.51
N ARG A 242 -24.91 4.50 2.80
CA ARG A 242 -23.53 4.30 2.39
C ARG A 242 -22.58 4.29 3.58
N LEU A 243 -22.83 5.08 4.62
CA LEU A 243 -22.09 5.03 5.89
C LEU A 243 -22.25 3.66 6.57
N GLU A 244 -23.48 3.13 6.69
CA GLU A 244 -23.73 1.82 7.30
C GLU A 244 -23.04 0.68 6.54
N LEU A 245 -23.20 0.62 5.22
CA LEU A 245 -22.55 -0.40 4.37
C LEU A 245 -21.02 -0.30 4.42
N THR A 246 -20.49 0.92 4.43
CA THR A 246 -19.03 1.13 4.52
C THR A 246 -18.52 0.72 5.89
N ALA A 247 -19.25 1.03 6.96
CA ALA A 247 -18.88 0.64 8.31
C ALA A 247 -18.86 -0.88 8.48
N GLU A 248 -19.88 -1.59 8.00
CA GLU A 248 -19.94 -3.05 8.02
C GLU A 248 -18.73 -3.69 7.33
N ALA A 249 -18.37 -3.18 6.14
CA ALA A 249 -17.20 -3.61 5.42
C ALA A 249 -15.89 -3.37 6.21
N LEU A 250 -15.72 -2.21 6.83
CA LEU A 250 -14.54 -1.89 7.63
C LEU A 250 -14.44 -2.75 8.89
N THR A 251 -15.56 -3.03 9.55
CA THR A 251 -15.62 -3.93 10.70
C THR A 251 -15.20 -5.35 10.31
N SER A 252 -15.55 -5.83 9.11
CA SER A 252 -15.14 -7.17 8.63
C SER A 252 -13.63 -7.31 8.37
N LEU A 253 -12.93 -6.19 8.17
CA LEU A 253 -11.47 -6.13 8.02
C LEU A 253 -10.73 -6.00 9.36
N ALA A 254 -11.42 -5.61 10.42
CA ALA A 254 -10.85 -5.45 11.74
C ALA A 254 -10.72 -6.80 12.46
N ALA A 255 -9.73 -6.91 13.34
CA ALA A 255 -9.67 -8.04 14.27
C ALA A 255 -10.84 -7.96 15.26
N ALA A 256 -11.34 -9.11 15.70
CA ALA A 256 -12.54 -9.24 16.53
C ALA A 256 -12.49 -8.45 17.86
N GLU A 257 -11.30 -8.10 18.35
CA GLU A 257 -11.11 -7.25 19.53
C GLU A 257 -10.70 -5.85 19.11
N SER A 258 -11.69 -5.01 18.83
CA SER A 258 -11.48 -3.56 18.72
C SER A 258 -11.91 -2.92 20.04
N ALA A 259 -10.99 -2.19 20.68
CA ALA A 259 -11.28 -1.45 21.90
C ALA A 259 -12.47 -0.49 21.71
N ASP A 260 -13.26 -0.32 22.77
CA ASP A 260 -14.44 0.55 22.88
C ASP A 260 -14.06 2.04 22.75
N ASP A 261 -13.66 2.44 21.54
CA ASP A 261 -13.28 3.81 21.17
C ASP A 261 -14.49 4.58 20.62
N GLY A 262 -15.70 4.19 21.05
CA GLY A 262 -16.98 4.81 20.70
C GLY A 262 -17.37 4.57 19.24
N ALA A 263 -18.31 3.65 19.01
CA ALA A 263 -18.89 3.45 17.68
C ALA A 263 -19.47 4.76 17.14
N PHE A 264 -19.32 4.99 15.83
CA PHE A 264 -20.00 6.10 15.18
C PHE A 264 -21.52 5.91 15.21
N ARG A 265 -22.25 6.99 14.92
CA ARG A 265 -23.71 6.96 14.98
C ARG A 265 -24.36 6.19 13.83
N PHE A 266 -23.79 6.26 12.63
CA PHE A 266 -24.19 5.43 11.50
C PHE A 266 -23.11 4.37 11.26
N GLY A 267 -23.47 3.11 11.53
CA GLY A 267 -22.61 1.95 11.44
C GLY A 267 -21.77 1.69 12.70
N ASP A 268 -21.43 0.41 12.92
CA ASP A 268 -20.70 -0.05 14.12
C ASP A 268 -19.17 0.16 14.03
N ALA A 269 -18.68 0.77 12.95
CA ALA A 269 -17.27 1.00 12.78
C ALA A 269 -16.76 2.01 13.81
N THR A 270 -15.58 1.75 14.38
CA THR A 270 -14.92 2.62 15.35
C THR A 270 -13.87 3.50 14.68
N ARG A 271 -13.48 4.61 15.29
CA ARG A 271 -12.46 5.54 14.76
C ARG A 271 -11.14 4.84 14.37
N SER A 272 -10.72 3.84 15.15
CA SER A 272 -9.52 3.02 14.88
C SER A 272 -9.62 2.12 13.64
N GLN A 273 -10.83 1.88 13.13
CA GLN A 273 -11.10 1.07 11.94
C GLN A 273 -11.23 1.94 10.67
N ILE A 274 -11.42 3.25 10.84
CA ILE A 274 -11.45 4.19 9.72
C ILE A 274 -10.02 4.53 9.30
N PRO A 275 -9.67 4.45 8.00
CA PRO A 275 -8.36 4.86 7.54
C PRO A 275 -8.06 6.31 7.89
N ALA A 276 -6.82 6.59 8.34
CA ALA A 276 -6.44 7.91 8.84
C ALA A 276 -6.68 9.04 7.83
N SER A 277 -6.45 8.78 6.54
CA SER A 277 -6.71 9.70 5.42
C SER A 277 -8.19 10.04 5.23
N ALA A 278 -9.10 9.17 5.68
CA ALA A 278 -10.53 9.28 5.48
C ALA A 278 -11.31 9.74 6.73
N ILE A 279 -10.67 9.82 7.91
CA ILE A 279 -11.34 10.19 9.17
C ILE A 279 -12.11 11.51 9.06
N GLU A 280 -11.51 12.54 8.46
CA GLU A 280 -12.15 13.85 8.34
C GLU A 280 -13.38 13.80 7.42
N PHE A 281 -13.27 13.10 6.29
CA PHE A 281 -14.39 12.89 5.37
C PHE A 281 -15.52 12.09 6.03
N TRP A 282 -15.16 11.08 6.82
CA TRP A 282 -16.09 10.26 7.57
C TRP A 282 -16.86 11.09 8.61
N ASP A 283 -16.15 11.86 9.45
CA ASP A 283 -16.75 12.75 10.45
C ASP A 283 -17.69 13.80 9.81
N ALA A 284 -17.29 14.37 8.67
CA ALA A 284 -18.12 15.29 7.91
C ALA A 284 -19.38 14.62 7.36
N SER A 285 -19.26 13.39 6.85
CA SER A 285 -20.38 12.61 6.32
C SER A 285 -21.37 12.23 7.41
N GLN A 286 -20.89 11.77 8.57
CA GLN A 286 -21.72 11.49 9.76
C GLN A 286 -22.55 12.74 10.16
N THR A 287 -21.89 13.90 10.20
CA THR A 287 -22.56 15.17 10.56
C THR A 287 -23.59 15.60 9.51
N ALA A 288 -23.27 15.44 8.23
CA ALA A 288 -24.17 15.78 7.13
C ALA A 288 -25.43 14.89 7.13
N ALA A 289 -25.27 13.58 7.26
CA ALA A 289 -26.38 12.62 7.33
C ALA A 289 -27.33 12.93 8.51
N LEU A 290 -26.78 13.32 9.67
CA LEU A 290 -27.62 13.72 10.82
C LEU A 290 -28.47 14.96 10.54
N SER A 291 -27.89 15.96 9.87
CA SER A 291 -28.63 17.16 9.53
C SER A 291 -29.72 16.91 8.48
N GLU A 292 -29.50 15.99 7.54
CA GLU A 292 -30.50 15.64 6.52
C GLU A 292 -31.72 14.94 7.14
N LEU A 293 -31.51 14.01 8.07
CA LEU A 293 -32.61 13.37 8.80
C LEU A 293 -33.40 14.36 9.65
N ARG A 294 -32.72 15.31 10.32
CA ARG A 294 -33.41 16.35 11.10
C ARG A 294 -34.27 17.24 10.21
N VAL A 295 -33.77 17.62 9.03
CA VAL A 295 -34.55 18.42 8.07
C VAL A 295 -35.79 17.66 7.62
N HIS A 296 -35.66 16.39 7.23
CA HIS A 296 -36.80 15.56 6.84
C HIS A 296 -37.82 15.37 7.98
N GLN A 297 -37.36 15.15 9.21
CA GLN A 297 -38.23 15.04 10.38
C GLN A 297 -38.99 16.34 10.67
N ILE A 298 -38.32 17.50 10.58
CA ILE A 298 -38.96 18.81 10.77
C ILE A 298 -40.00 19.06 9.67
N VAL A 299 -39.66 18.78 8.40
CA VAL A 299 -40.59 18.96 7.28
C VAL A 299 -41.83 18.06 7.45
N MET A 300 -41.64 16.79 7.79
CA MET A 300 -42.78 15.88 8.05
C MET A 300 -43.63 16.33 9.24
N ALA A 301 -43.00 16.78 10.33
CA ALA A 301 -43.73 17.31 11.48
C ALA A 301 -44.55 18.55 11.13
N VAL A 302 -43.99 19.46 10.31
CA VAL A 302 -44.68 20.65 9.80
C VAL A 302 -45.85 20.28 8.89
N ILE A 303 -45.67 19.31 7.98
CA ILE A 303 -46.76 18.82 7.10
C ILE A 303 -47.89 18.20 7.92
N VAL A 304 -47.56 17.39 8.93
CA VAL A 304 -48.55 16.77 9.83
C VAL A 304 -49.28 17.86 10.63
N ALA A 305 -48.56 18.84 11.20
CA ALA A 305 -49.16 19.95 11.93
C ALA A 305 -50.10 20.80 11.04
N LEU A 306 -49.68 21.11 9.81
CA LEU A 306 -50.51 21.81 8.82
C LEU A 306 -51.77 21.01 8.48
N SER A 307 -51.63 19.70 8.28
CA SER A 307 -52.75 18.81 7.97
C SER A 307 -53.77 18.77 9.12
N VAL A 308 -53.29 18.63 10.37
CA VAL A 308 -54.14 18.67 11.57
C VAL A 308 -54.83 20.02 11.72
N MET A 309 -54.14 21.12 11.46
CA MET A 309 -54.72 22.47 11.52
C MET A 309 -55.82 22.68 10.48
N VAL A 310 -55.61 22.23 9.24
CA VAL A 310 -56.63 22.31 8.17
C VAL A 310 -57.85 21.44 8.49
N LEU A 311 -57.63 20.21 9.00
CA LEU A 311 -58.71 19.32 9.44
C LEU A 311 -59.51 19.93 10.61
N GLY A 312 -58.83 20.49 11.61
CA GLY A 312 -59.47 21.15 12.75
C GLY A 312 -60.29 22.37 12.33
N LEU A 313 -59.76 23.19 11.41
CA LEU A 313 -60.48 24.35 10.89
C LEU A 313 -61.72 23.95 10.06
N GLY A 314 -61.63 22.88 9.28
CA GLY A 314 -62.77 22.33 8.52
C GLY A 314 -63.89 21.82 9.43
N ILE A 315 -63.54 21.14 10.53
CA ILE A 315 -64.51 20.67 11.53
C ILE A 315 -65.21 21.86 12.23
N ALA A 316 -64.45 22.89 12.60
CA ALA A 316 -65.00 24.09 13.24
C ALA A 316 -65.96 24.86 12.34
N LEU A 317 -65.62 25.03 11.05
CA LEU A 317 -66.50 25.66 10.07
C LEU A 317 -67.76 24.82 9.78
N GLY A 318 -67.65 23.50 9.76
CA GLY A 318 -68.78 22.58 9.60
C GLY A 318 -69.80 22.65 10.74
N MET A 319 -69.35 22.88 11.98
CA MET A 319 -70.25 23.04 13.14
C MET A 319 -71.00 24.38 13.16
N VAL A 320 -70.52 25.41 12.46
CA VAL A 320 -71.18 26.73 12.42
C VAL A 320 -72.22 26.81 11.30
N ALA A 321 -72.12 25.95 10.29
CA ALA A 321 -72.97 25.97 9.10
C ALA A 321 -74.12 24.94 9.09
N GLY A 322 -74.17 24.02 10.07
CA GLY A 322 -75.23 23.02 10.24
C GLY A 322 -76.14 23.34 11.42
#